data_AF-A0A3N0G6K1-F1
#
_entry.id   AF-A0A3N0G6K1-F1
#
_cell.length_a   1.000
_cell.length_b   1.000
_cell.length_c   1.000
_cell.angle_alpha   90.00
_cell.angle_beta   90.00
_cell.angle_gamma   90.00
#
_symmetry.space_group_name_H-M   'P 1'
#
loop_
_entity.id
_entity.type
_entity.pdbx_description
1 polymer ?
#
loop_
_entity_poly.entity_id
_entity_poly.type
_entity_poly.pdbx_seq_one_letter_code
_entity_poly.pdbx_strand_id
1 'polypeptide(L)'
;MTTQTEVVFANRDCVIDDGCDYTAVILWQMNQRARAISRSAYIPRPAPIQVTKPREVTVKKTRQRKPESTQYRYANTLPLESLIAIMTGRWLSSQSILDIIKTEHPQYTISPRALAIRINSMLESPSVDIEKRHITTAKEYKLNSVDPVYLERSKRGGGK
;
A
#
# COMPACT_ATOMS: atom_id res chain seq x y z
N MET A 1 25.10 28.75 -35.96
CA MET A 1 25.22 27.54 -35.11
C MET A 1 25.03 27.98 -33.67
N THR A 2 23.83 27.84 -33.13
CA THR A 2 23.49 28.24 -31.76
C THR A 2 23.61 27.03 -30.85
N THR A 3 24.65 26.99 -30.03
CA THR A 3 24.85 25.99 -28.99
C THR A 3 23.85 26.27 -27.85
N GLN A 4 22.79 25.48 -27.77
CA GLN A 4 21.93 25.47 -26.59
C GLN A 4 22.68 24.79 -25.44
N THR A 5 22.99 25.55 -24.39
CA THR A 5 23.45 24.99 -23.12
C THR A 5 22.22 24.59 -22.31
N GLU A 6 21.92 23.29 -22.27
CA GLU A 6 20.88 22.76 -21.38
C GLU A 6 21.40 22.79 -19.93
N VAL A 7 20.69 23.54 -19.08
CA VAL A 7 20.96 23.55 -17.64
C VAL A 7 20.31 22.30 -17.04
N VAL A 8 21.09 21.26 -16.84
CA VAL A 8 20.66 20.04 -16.16
C VAL A 8 20.62 20.31 -14.65
N PHE A 9 19.42 20.52 -14.11
CA PHE A 9 19.22 20.52 -12.67
C PHE A 9 19.18 19.07 -12.16
N ALA A 10 20.04 18.73 -11.20
CA ALA A 10 19.95 17.45 -10.51
C ALA A 10 18.60 17.34 -9.79
N ASN A 11 17.85 16.26 -10.02
CA ASN A 11 16.64 15.94 -9.27
C ASN A 11 16.98 15.85 -7.78
N ARG A 12 16.55 16.85 -7.00
CA ARG A 12 16.84 16.97 -5.56
C ARG A 12 15.83 16.19 -4.72
N ASP A 13 15.53 14.96 -5.08
CA ASP A 13 14.49 14.21 -4.34
C ASP A 13 14.95 13.71 -2.98
N CYS A 14 16.25 13.77 -2.65
CA CYS A 14 16.74 13.58 -1.28
C CYS A 14 18.25 13.81 -1.18
N VAL A 15 18.75 15.03 -1.44
CA VAL A 15 20.10 15.36 -0.93
C VAL A 15 19.92 15.77 0.52
N ILE A 16 19.99 14.78 1.40
CA ILE A 16 20.08 15.02 2.84
C ILE A 16 21.52 15.47 3.07
N ASP A 17 21.69 16.70 3.53
CA ASP A 17 22.94 17.11 4.15
C ASP A 17 23.09 16.27 5.42
N ASP A 18 24.00 15.30 5.38
CA ASP A 18 24.29 14.42 6.50
C ASP A 18 24.86 15.18 7.71
N GLY A 19 25.16 16.49 7.59
CA GLY A 19 25.58 17.35 8.70
C GLY A 19 27.02 17.08 9.18
N CYS A 20 27.77 16.31 8.40
CA CYS A 20 29.18 16.04 8.63
C CYS A 20 30.07 17.09 7.95
N ASP A 21 31.09 17.55 8.66
CA ASP A 21 32.20 18.31 8.10
C ASP A 21 33.16 17.37 7.35
N TYR A 22 33.15 17.52 6.02
CA TYR A 22 34.01 16.77 5.09
C TYR A 22 35.28 17.53 4.70
N THR A 23 35.54 18.73 5.22
CA THR A 23 36.67 19.58 4.81
C THR A 23 38.01 18.86 4.87
N ALA A 24 38.30 18.18 5.99
CA ALA A 24 39.52 17.41 6.16
C ALA A 24 39.63 16.24 5.16
N VAL A 25 38.50 15.58 4.85
CA VAL A 25 38.45 14.48 3.87
C VAL A 25 38.72 14.98 2.46
N ILE A 26 38.11 16.12 2.09
CA ILE A 26 38.28 16.77 0.80
C ILE A 26 39.74 17.21 0.63
N LEU A 27 40.31 17.90 1.62
CA LEU A 27 41.72 18.30 1.60
C LEU A 27 42.66 17.10 1.51
N TRP A 28 42.36 16.02 2.24
CA TRP A 28 43.11 14.77 2.13
C TRP A 28 43.01 14.19 0.71
N GLN A 29 41.84 14.21 0.09
CA GLN A 29 41.66 13.69 -1.26
C GLN A 29 42.38 14.54 -2.32
N MET A 30 42.29 15.87 -2.21
CA MET A 30 42.99 16.81 -3.09
C MET A 30 44.51 16.63 -3.02
N ASN A 31 45.05 16.39 -1.83
CA ASN A 31 46.49 16.22 -1.62
C ASN A 31 46.99 14.78 -1.87
N GLN A 32 46.18 13.87 -2.40
CA GLN A 32 46.61 12.49 -2.69
C GLN A 32 47.78 12.44 -3.67
N ARG A 33 47.65 13.14 -4.81
CA ARG A 33 48.66 13.12 -5.86
C ARG A 33 49.97 13.75 -5.40
N ALA A 34 49.90 14.86 -4.65
CA ALA A 34 51.08 15.51 -4.08
C ALA A 34 51.85 14.55 -3.16
N ARG A 35 51.15 13.82 -2.29
CA ARG A 35 51.75 12.83 -1.38
C ARG A 35 52.34 11.61 -2.09
N ALA A 36 51.66 11.12 -3.13
CA ALA A 36 52.17 10.03 -3.95
C ALA A 36 53.48 10.41 -4.67
N ILE A 37 53.58 11.66 -5.15
CA ILE A 37 54.78 12.16 -5.84
C ILE A 37 55.90 12.49 -4.86
N SER A 38 55.60 13.17 -3.76
CA SER A 38 56.61 13.56 -2.76
C SER A 38 57.10 12.40 -1.90
N ARG A 39 56.47 11.21 -2.01
CA ARG A 39 56.76 10.02 -1.19
C ARG A 39 56.70 10.31 0.31
N SER A 40 55.84 11.25 0.72
CA SER A 40 55.61 11.54 2.13
C SER A 40 55.07 10.31 2.86
N ALA A 41 55.31 10.22 4.17
CA ALA A 41 54.76 9.15 4.99
C ALA A 41 53.24 9.00 4.80
N TYR A 42 52.77 7.75 4.78
CA TYR A 42 51.35 7.46 4.63
C TYR A 42 50.56 8.02 5.82
N ILE A 43 49.58 8.88 5.53
CA ILE A 43 48.65 9.42 6.51
C ILE A 43 47.27 8.87 6.17
N PRO A 44 46.61 8.12 7.08
CA PRO A 44 45.29 7.56 6.83
C PRO A 44 44.26 8.66 6.54
N ARG A 45 43.20 8.29 5.83
CA ARG A 45 42.09 9.21 5.55
C ARG A 45 41.42 9.60 6.87
N PRO A 46 41.22 10.91 7.15
CA PRO A 46 40.47 11.34 8.32
C PRO A 46 39.00 10.93 8.19
N ALA A 47 38.35 10.64 9.32
CA ALA A 47 36.91 10.42 9.35
C ALA A 47 36.15 11.76 9.26
N PRO A 48 34.98 11.83 8.60
CA PRO A 48 34.10 12.99 8.67
C PRO A 48 33.67 13.26 10.12
N ILE A 49 33.58 14.54 10.50
CA ILE A 49 33.18 14.94 11.85
C ILE A 49 31.71 15.36 11.81
N GLN A 50 30.85 14.75 12.63
CA GLN A 50 29.46 15.18 12.74
C GLN A 50 29.39 16.56 13.43
N VAL A 51 28.96 17.60 12.71
CA VAL A 51 28.85 18.97 13.26
C VAL A 51 27.41 19.33 13.58
N THR A 52 26.47 18.92 12.73
CA THR A 52 25.04 19.13 12.94
C THR A 52 24.33 17.78 12.99
N LYS A 53 23.31 17.62 13.84
CA LYS A 53 22.55 16.37 13.85
C LYS A 53 21.82 16.22 12.50
N PRO A 54 21.93 15.06 11.83
CA PRO A 54 21.24 14.85 10.56
C PRO A 54 19.76 15.15 10.72
N ARG A 55 19.20 15.94 9.81
CA ARG A 55 17.77 16.23 9.84
C ARG A 55 17.02 14.97 9.43
N GLU A 56 16.36 14.32 10.38
CA GLU A 56 15.44 13.23 10.10
C GLU A 56 14.26 13.75 9.27
N VAL A 57 14.38 13.68 7.95
CA VAL A 57 13.21 13.79 7.09
C VAL A 57 12.44 12.51 7.32
N THR A 58 11.31 12.61 8.00
CA THR A 58 10.34 11.52 8.04
C THR A 58 9.94 11.26 6.59
N VAL A 59 10.58 10.26 5.97
CA VAL A 59 10.10 9.71 4.71
C VAL A 59 8.68 9.29 5.03
N LYS A 60 7.70 10.03 4.52
CA LYS A 60 6.30 9.62 4.62
C LYS A 60 6.29 8.24 4.02
N LYS A 61 6.16 7.20 4.86
CA LYS A 61 5.99 5.83 4.39
C LYS A 61 4.83 5.90 3.40
N THR A 62 5.13 5.80 2.10
CA THR A 62 4.11 5.46 1.11
C THR A 62 3.43 4.24 1.70
N ARG A 63 2.13 4.34 1.99
CA ARG A 63 1.36 3.24 2.58
C ARG A 63 1.65 2.03 1.72
N GLN A 64 2.54 1.14 2.19
CA GLN A 64 2.64 -0.16 1.60
C GLN A 64 1.25 -0.74 1.78
N ARG A 65 0.61 -1.10 0.66
CA ARG A 65 -0.61 -1.90 0.70
C ARG A 65 -0.26 -3.09 1.58
N LYS A 66 -0.82 -3.14 2.79
CA LYS A 66 -0.72 -4.35 3.60
C LYS A 66 -1.12 -5.48 2.64
N PRO A 67 -0.31 -6.54 2.47
CA PRO A 67 -0.85 -7.73 1.84
C PRO A 67 -2.09 -8.05 2.65
N GLU A 68 -3.25 -7.94 1.99
CA GLU A 68 -4.55 -8.21 2.57
C GLU A 68 -4.40 -9.52 3.32
N SER A 69 -4.56 -9.50 4.65
CA SER A 69 -4.26 -10.67 5.47
C SER A 69 -5.09 -11.82 4.94
N THR A 70 -4.43 -12.77 4.28
CA THR A 70 -5.00 -13.98 3.69
C THR A 70 -5.53 -14.95 4.75
N GLN A 71 -5.82 -14.48 5.97
CA GLN A 71 -6.12 -15.30 7.13
C GLN A 71 -7.62 -15.36 7.47
N TYR A 72 -8.50 -14.98 6.54
CA TYR A 72 -9.88 -15.46 6.51
C TYR A 72 -10.08 -16.31 5.25
N ARG A 73 -9.21 -17.31 5.09
CA ARG A 73 -9.33 -18.36 4.05
C ARG A 73 -10.58 -19.18 4.33
N TYR A 74 -11.66 -18.84 3.64
CA TYR A 74 -12.63 -19.71 2.93
C TYR A 74 -13.06 -21.08 3.48
N ALA A 75 -12.86 -21.39 4.76
CA ALA A 75 -13.51 -22.56 5.36
C ALA A 75 -14.99 -22.21 5.59
N ASN A 76 -15.86 -22.66 4.68
CA ASN A 76 -17.34 -22.52 4.67
C ASN A 76 -17.92 -21.18 4.21
N THR A 77 -17.18 -20.41 3.41
CA THR A 77 -17.65 -19.12 2.89
C THR A 77 -18.57 -19.29 1.68
N LEU A 78 -19.75 -18.64 1.73
CA LEU A 78 -20.68 -18.47 0.61
C LEU A 78 -19.96 -18.04 -0.69
N PRO A 79 -20.26 -18.64 -1.87
CA PRO A 79 -19.70 -18.17 -3.14
C PRO A 79 -20.15 -16.74 -3.44
N LEU A 80 -19.33 -15.98 -4.20
CA LEU A 80 -19.63 -14.57 -4.47
C LEU A 80 -20.92 -14.41 -5.27
N GLU A 81 -21.21 -15.35 -6.18
CA GLU A 81 -22.43 -15.38 -7.00
C GLU A 81 -23.70 -15.41 -6.13
N SER A 82 -23.74 -16.28 -5.14
CA SER A 82 -24.85 -16.34 -4.17
C SER A 82 -24.99 -15.04 -3.38
N LEU A 83 -23.87 -14.43 -2.97
CA LEU A 83 -23.92 -13.15 -2.25
C LEU A 83 -24.51 -12.03 -3.12
N ILE A 84 -24.10 -12.00 -4.39
CA ILE A 84 -24.61 -11.05 -5.37
C ILE A 84 -26.11 -11.25 -5.55
N ALA A 85 -26.56 -12.48 -5.78
CA ALA A 85 -27.98 -12.79 -5.97
C ALA A 85 -28.85 -12.32 -4.79
N ILE A 86 -28.36 -12.48 -3.57
CA ILE A 86 -29.05 -12.02 -2.35
C ILE A 86 -29.12 -10.48 -2.30
N MET A 87 -28.01 -9.80 -2.63
CA MET A 87 -27.87 -8.35 -2.45
C MET A 87 -28.36 -7.51 -3.64
N THR A 88 -28.49 -8.10 -4.82
CA THR A 88 -28.89 -7.37 -6.04
C THR A 88 -30.25 -6.72 -5.88
N GLY A 89 -30.30 -5.40 -6.04
CA GLY A 89 -31.55 -4.62 -6.10
C GLY A 89 -32.30 -4.46 -4.77
N ARG A 90 -31.79 -4.99 -3.65
CA ARG A 90 -32.46 -4.92 -2.33
C ARG A 90 -31.62 -4.12 -1.33
N TRP A 91 -32.29 -3.31 -0.51
CA TRP A 91 -31.66 -2.70 0.67
C TRP A 91 -31.65 -3.72 1.81
N LEU A 92 -30.46 -4.13 2.23
CA LEU A 92 -30.31 -5.15 3.26
C LEU A 92 -29.31 -4.69 4.33
N SER A 93 -29.66 -4.94 5.59
CA SER A 93 -28.73 -4.84 6.71
C SER A 93 -27.80 -6.06 6.75
N SER A 94 -26.66 -5.95 7.46
CA SER A 94 -25.78 -7.11 7.66
C SER A 94 -26.49 -8.31 8.30
N GLN A 95 -27.43 -8.07 9.22
CA GLN A 95 -28.17 -9.16 9.89
C GLN A 95 -29.15 -9.83 8.94
N SER A 96 -29.91 -9.05 8.18
CA SER A 96 -30.87 -9.62 7.22
C SER A 96 -30.17 -10.44 6.14
N ILE A 97 -28.96 -10.04 5.70
CA ILE A 97 -28.16 -10.85 4.77
C ILE A 97 -27.79 -12.20 5.41
N LEU A 98 -27.37 -12.21 6.67
CA LEU A 98 -27.02 -13.46 7.36
C LEU A 98 -28.23 -14.39 7.51
N ASP A 99 -29.40 -13.85 7.82
CA ASP A 99 -30.60 -14.66 7.99
C ASP A 99 -31.07 -15.25 6.65
N ILE A 100 -31.02 -14.47 5.56
CA ILE A 100 -31.29 -14.98 4.20
C ILE A 100 -30.30 -16.08 3.81
N ILE A 101 -29.01 -15.93 4.15
CA ILE A 101 -28.01 -16.97 3.87
C ILE A 101 -28.33 -18.27 4.61
N LYS A 102 -28.75 -18.20 5.87
CA LYS A 102 -29.15 -19.40 6.63
C LYS A 102 -30.36 -20.10 5.99
N THR A 103 -31.30 -19.34 5.42
CA THR A 103 -32.51 -19.90 4.82
C THR A 103 -32.28 -20.47 3.41
N GLU A 104 -31.58 -19.74 2.55
CA GLU A 104 -31.41 -20.10 1.14
C GLU A 104 -30.19 -21.01 0.90
N HIS A 105 -29.18 -20.91 1.76
CA HIS A 105 -27.90 -21.58 1.61
C HIS A 105 -27.40 -22.20 2.92
N PRO A 106 -28.14 -23.17 3.51
CA PRO A 106 -27.79 -23.78 4.79
C PRO A 106 -26.46 -24.54 4.76
N GLN A 107 -25.99 -24.92 3.56
CA GLN A 107 -24.69 -25.56 3.33
C GLN A 107 -23.48 -24.63 3.57
N TYR A 108 -23.69 -23.31 3.62
CA TYR A 108 -22.63 -22.33 3.83
C TYR A 108 -22.84 -21.57 5.14
N THR A 109 -21.88 -21.65 6.03
CA THR A 109 -21.93 -20.96 7.33
C THR A 109 -20.95 -19.79 7.33
N ILE A 110 -21.47 -18.57 7.22
CA ILE A 110 -20.66 -17.34 7.26
C ILE A 110 -20.77 -16.64 8.61
N SER A 111 -19.65 -16.22 9.18
CA SER A 111 -19.66 -15.40 10.40
C SER A 111 -20.02 -13.94 10.08
N PRO A 112 -20.66 -13.20 11.01
CA PRO A 112 -20.98 -11.78 10.80
C PRO A 112 -19.76 -10.93 10.46
N ARG A 113 -18.62 -11.22 11.09
CA ARG A 113 -17.35 -10.55 10.84
C ARG A 113 -16.82 -10.85 9.44
N ALA A 114 -16.92 -12.10 8.98
CA ALA A 114 -16.50 -12.47 7.63
C ALA A 114 -17.37 -11.79 6.56
N LEU A 115 -18.68 -11.70 6.79
CA LEU A 115 -19.58 -10.95 5.91
C LEU A 115 -19.19 -9.46 5.85
N ALA A 116 -18.94 -8.84 7.01
CA ALA A 116 -18.56 -7.42 7.06
C ALA A 116 -17.25 -7.13 6.32
N ILE A 117 -16.22 -7.98 6.51
CA ILE A 117 -14.95 -7.86 5.78
C ILE A 117 -15.18 -7.98 4.27
N ARG A 118 -16.01 -8.92 3.85
CA ARG A 118 -16.30 -9.15 2.43
C ARG A 118 -17.05 -7.98 1.80
N ILE A 119 -18.07 -7.45 2.46
CA ILE A 119 -18.79 -6.25 2.00
C ILE A 119 -17.84 -5.06 1.91
N ASN A 120 -16.96 -4.86 2.89
CA ASN A 120 -15.97 -3.78 2.85
C ASN A 120 -14.99 -3.95 1.67
N SER A 121 -14.50 -5.17 1.41
CA SER A 121 -13.63 -5.46 0.26
C SER A 121 -14.33 -5.20 -1.07
N MET A 122 -15.63 -5.51 -1.17
CA MET A 122 -16.44 -5.16 -2.34
C MET A 122 -16.60 -3.64 -2.48
N LEU A 123 -16.86 -2.91 -1.39
CA LEU A 123 -16.97 -1.45 -1.38
C LEU A 123 -15.67 -0.73 -1.77
N GLU A 124 -14.52 -1.31 -1.47
CA GLU A 124 -13.21 -0.77 -1.85
C GLU A 124 -12.85 -1.05 -3.32
N SER A 125 -13.56 -1.98 -3.96
CA SER A 125 -13.27 -2.42 -5.32
C SER A 125 -13.94 -1.50 -6.35
N PRO A 126 -13.23 -0.99 -7.37
CA PRO A 126 -13.81 -0.11 -8.39
C PRO A 126 -14.76 -0.82 -9.36
N SER A 127 -14.76 -2.17 -9.34
CA SER A 127 -15.54 -3.03 -10.23
C SER A 127 -16.90 -3.43 -9.66
N VAL A 128 -17.29 -2.86 -8.52
CA VAL A 128 -18.52 -3.19 -7.81
C VAL A 128 -19.19 -1.89 -7.39
N ASP A 129 -20.45 -1.72 -7.79
CA ASP A 129 -21.26 -0.58 -7.38
C ASP A 129 -22.17 -0.98 -6.22
N ILE A 130 -21.79 -0.57 -5.01
CA ILE A 130 -22.59 -0.73 -3.79
C ILE A 130 -22.93 0.64 -3.24
N GLU A 131 -24.23 0.89 -3.13
CA GLU A 131 -24.74 1.99 -2.35
C GLU A 131 -24.82 1.60 -0.87
N LYS A 132 -24.39 2.52 -0.01
CA LYS A 132 -24.52 2.40 1.44
C LYS A 132 -25.42 3.51 1.95
N ARG A 133 -26.37 3.17 2.82
CA ARG A 133 -27.19 4.13 3.55
C ARG A 133 -27.07 3.88 5.05
N HIS A 134 -27.13 4.96 5.80
CA HIS A 134 -27.20 4.88 7.25
C HIS A 134 -28.63 5.20 7.67
N ILE A 135 -29.37 4.17 8.09
CA ILE A 135 -30.60 4.37 8.85
C ILE A 135 -30.20 4.57 10.32
N THR A 136 -31.00 5.34 11.05
CA THR A 136 -30.83 5.71 12.47
C THR A 136 -30.20 4.64 13.37
N THR A 137 -30.44 3.34 13.15
CA THR A 137 -29.91 2.22 13.94
C THR A 137 -29.05 1.21 13.18
N ALA A 138 -28.99 1.25 11.85
CA ALA A 138 -28.32 0.21 11.05
C ALA A 138 -27.73 0.74 9.75
N LYS A 139 -26.64 0.10 9.32
CA LYS A 139 -26.06 0.27 7.98
C LYS A 139 -26.74 -0.70 7.03
N GLU A 140 -27.29 -0.18 5.95
CA GLU A 140 -27.85 -0.97 4.86
C GLU A 140 -27.02 -0.81 3.60
N TYR A 141 -26.98 -1.89 2.83
CA TYR A 141 -26.24 -1.99 1.59
C TYR A 141 -27.21 -2.40 0.49
N LYS A 142 -27.00 -1.83 -0.70
CA LYS A 142 -27.68 -2.24 -1.91
C LYS A 142 -26.64 -2.44 -2.99
N LEU A 143 -26.67 -3.62 -3.60
CA LEU A 143 -25.81 -3.92 -4.74
C LEU A 143 -26.53 -3.53 -6.03
N ASN A 144 -25.94 -2.60 -6.78
CA ASN A 144 -26.49 -2.11 -8.05
C ASN A 144 -25.92 -2.90 -9.23
N SER A 145 -24.59 -2.98 -9.32
CA SER A 145 -23.90 -3.68 -10.41
C SER A 145 -22.57 -4.29 -9.97
N VAL A 146 -22.15 -5.35 -10.66
CA VAL A 146 -20.87 -6.03 -10.46
C VAL A 146 -20.29 -6.35 -11.83
N ASP A 147 -19.03 -5.95 -12.06
CA ASP A 147 -18.34 -6.33 -13.29
C ASP A 147 -18.07 -7.84 -13.33
N PRO A 148 -18.24 -8.51 -14.49
CA PRO A 148 -17.94 -9.93 -14.63
C PRO A 148 -16.45 -10.25 -14.35
N VAL A 149 -15.55 -9.30 -14.60
CA VAL A 149 -14.11 -9.43 -14.30
C VAL A 149 -13.87 -9.61 -12.79
N TYR A 150 -14.66 -8.96 -11.95
CA TYR A 150 -14.56 -9.09 -10.50
C TYR A 150 -14.97 -10.49 -10.03
N LEU A 151 -16.02 -11.04 -10.63
CA LEU A 151 -16.50 -12.40 -10.35
C LEU A 151 -15.44 -13.45 -10.71
N GLU A 152 -14.85 -13.33 -11.90
CA GLU A 152 -13.79 -14.22 -12.36
C GLU A 152 -12.54 -14.13 -11.47
N ARG A 153 -12.16 -12.92 -11.04
CA ARG A 153 -11.07 -12.74 -10.07
C ARG A 153 -11.39 -13.43 -8.74
N SER A 154 -12.62 -13.34 -8.25
CA SER A 154 -13.03 -13.97 -6.99
C SER A 154 -12.94 -15.50 -7.04
N LYS A 155 -13.20 -16.12 -8.20
CA LYS A 155 -13.05 -17.58 -8.38
C LYS A 155 -11.58 -18.01 -8.34
N ARG A 156 -10.71 -17.24 -8.98
CA ARG A 156 -9.26 -17.54 -9.08
C ARG A 156 -8.49 -17.31 -7.78
N GLY A 157 -8.95 -16.39 -6.93
CA GLY A 157 -8.33 -16.10 -5.63
C GLY A 157 -8.52 -17.19 -4.56
N GLY A 158 -9.45 -18.14 -4.77
CA GLY A 158 -9.78 -19.19 -3.81
C GLY A 158 -8.88 -20.44 -3.83
N GLY A 159 -7.92 -20.53 -4.76
CA GLY A 159 -7.08 -21.72 -4.92
C GLY A 159 -5.60 -21.41 -4.97
N LYS A 160 -4.97 -21.16 -3.82
CA LYS A 160 -3.52 -21.34 -3.57
C LYS A 160 -3.23 -21.58 -2.08
#